data_AF-A0A522WM85-F1
#
_entry.id   AF-A0A522WM85-F1
#
_cell.length_a   1.000
_cell.length_b   1.000
_cell.length_c   1.000
_cell.angle_alpha   90.00
_cell.angle_beta   90.00
_cell.angle_gamma   90.00
#
_symmetry.space_group_name_H-M   'P 1'
#
loop_
_entity.id
_entity.type
_entity.pdbx_description
1 polymer ?
#
loop_
_entity_poly.entity_id
_entity_poly.type
_entity_poly.pdbx_seq_one_letter_code
_entity_poly.pdbx_strand_id
1 'polypeptide(L)'
;PVAMFGPRNIVKGSFKIKYVMPGDDTADAVTVEYFSSRTWKPDETTAKLPDSQGDNPAKVNLFGCTAKEHAQREGLYIAANNRYRRRMVSFRTELEGMIPTYGDLVAITHDMPRWGQGGEVVDWRAESTKPPWVGAVLMLSEPLTWTEGASHYLALRRRDGSLAGPFRVEPVADAPTMARLAEPLTVTPYTGGSEERTYFSFGPGQAWAQTARILAIRPRAEQVEITAVAEDARVHVN
;
A
#
# COMPACT_ATOMS: atom_id res chain seq x y z
N PRO A 1 5.00 -2.02 5.49
CA PRO A 1 5.35 -1.94 4.05
C PRO A 1 6.87 -1.90 3.88
N VAL A 2 7.41 -2.61 2.90
CA VAL A 2 8.86 -2.79 2.69
C VAL A 2 9.46 -1.62 1.90
N ALA A 3 8.72 -1.09 0.92
CA ALA A 3 9.16 0.00 0.08
C ALA A 3 8.08 1.08 -0.08
N MET A 4 8.53 2.31 -0.34
CA MET A 4 7.69 3.45 -0.68
C MET A 4 7.96 3.95 -2.09
N PHE A 5 6.92 4.04 -2.90
CA PHE A 5 6.94 4.63 -4.23
C PHE A 5 6.08 5.89 -4.26
N GLY A 6 6.64 6.97 -4.78
CA GLY A 6 6.04 8.29 -4.92
C GLY A 6 6.28 8.88 -6.32
N PRO A 7 5.81 10.11 -6.58
CA PRO A 7 6.02 10.76 -7.87
C PRO A 7 7.49 11.01 -8.24
N ARG A 8 8.41 10.94 -7.26
CA ARG A 8 9.85 11.17 -7.46
C ARG A 8 10.62 9.94 -7.93
N ASN A 9 10.21 8.73 -7.56
CA ASN A 9 10.84 7.48 -8.01
C ASN A 9 10.03 6.68 -9.03
N ILE A 10 8.78 7.06 -9.25
CA ILE A 10 7.99 6.52 -10.35
C ILE A 10 8.35 7.29 -11.63
N VAL A 11 8.75 6.56 -12.66
CA VAL A 11 9.07 7.14 -13.98
C VAL A 11 7.83 7.84 -14.54
N LYS A 12 7.99 9.11 -14.93
CA LYS A 12 6.91 9.94 -15.46
C LYS A 12 6.18 9.26 -16.62
N GLY A 13 4.84 9.23 -16.55
CA GLY A 13 3.99 8.62 -17.59
C GLY A 13 3.96 7.10 -17.61
N SER A 14 4.67 6.42 -16.69
CA SER A 14 4.64 4.96 -16.58
C SER A 14 3.48 4.42 -15.72
N PHE A 15 2.95 5.26 -14.83
CA PHE A 15 1.93 4.87 -13.86
C PHE A 15 0.58 4.58 -14.54
N LYS A 16 0.03 3.40 -14.26
CA LYS A 16 -1.24 2.91 -14.82
C LYS A 16 -2.03 2.19 -13.75
N ILE A 17 -3.34 2.47 -13.71
CA ILE A 17 -4.30 1.73 -12.89
C ILE A 17 -5.29 1.05 -13.84
N LYS A 18 -5.36 -0.28 -13.76
CA LYS A 18 -6.39 -1.08 -14.42
C LYS A 18 -7.42 -1.49 -13.37
N TYR A 19 -8.65 -1.02 -13.57
CA TYR A 19 -9.80 -1.43 -12.77
C TYR A 19 -10.41 -2.68 -13.39
N VAL A 20 -10.48 -3.75 -12.61
CA VAL A 20 -11.20 -4.98 -12.98
C VAL A 20 -12.64 -4.78 -12.55
N MET A 21 -13.54 -4.50 -13.49
CA MET A 21 -14.96 -4.34 -13.19
C MET A 21 -15.62 -5.72 -13.00
N PRO A 22 -16.52 -5.88 -12.02
CA PRO A 22 -17.34 -7.08 -11.94
C PRO A 22 -18.24 -7.15 -13.17
N GLY A 23 -18.16 -8.27 -13.88
CA GLY A 23 -19.13 -8.68 -14.88
C GLY A 23 -19.87 -9.93 -14.44
N ASP A 24 -20.74 -10.44 -15.32
CA ASP A 24 -21.57 -11.63 -15.05
C ASP A 24 -20.72 -12.89 -14.76
N ASP A 25 -19.52 -12.96 -15.34
CA ASP A 25 -18.55 -14.05 -15.11
C ASP A 25 -17.78 -13.93 -13.77
N THR A 26 -18.02 -12.86 -13.00
CA THR A 26 -17.29 -12.64 -11.75
C THR A 26 -17.90 -13.49 -10.64
N ALA A 27 -17.14 -14.49 -10.19
CA ALA A 27 -17.58 -15.34 -9.10
C ALA A 27 -17.90 -14.57 -7.82
N ASP A 28 -19.05 -14.87 -7.21
CA ASP A 28 -19.57 -14.21 -6.02
C ASP A 28 -19.45 -15.08 -4.74
N ALA A 29 -19.16 -16.36 -4.92
CA ALA A 29 -18.80 -17.32 -3.89
C ALA A 29 -17.63 -18.20 -4.34
N VAL A 30 -17.03 -18.92 -3.40
CA VAL A 30 -15.94 -19.87 -3.69
C VAL A 30 -16.29 -21.22 -3.08
N THR A 31 -16.42 -22.23 -3.92
CA THR A 31 -16.53 -23.63 -3.50
C THR A 31 -15.12 -24.22 -3.42
N VAL A 32 -14.72 -24.58 -2.22
CA VAL A 32 -13.42 -25.15 -1.91
C VAL A 32 -13.54 -26.65 -1.78
N GLU A 33 -12.82 -27.39 -2.63
CA GLU A 33 -12.63 -28.83 -2.51
C GLU A 33 -11.43 -29.11 -1.59
N TYR A 34 -11.62 -30.00 -0.60
CA TYR A 34 -10.60 -30.38 0.38
C TYR A 34 -10.70 -31.89 0.69
N PHE A 35 -9.64 -32.48 1.24
CA PHE A 35 -9.62 -33.91 1.57
C PHE A 35 -10.01 -34.13 3.03
N SER A 36 -11.26 -34.49 3.30
CA SER A 36 -11.76 -34.60 4.67
C SER A 36 -11.07 -35.70 5.46
N SER A 37 -10.43 -35.34 6.58
CA SER A 37 -9.82 -36.31 7.52
C SER A 37 -10.84 -37.20 8.23
N ARG A 38 -12.13 -36.80 8.24
CA ARG A 38 -13.21 -37.56 8.87
C ARG A 38 -13.74 -38.67 7.97
N THR A 39 -13.93 -38.37 6.68
CA THR A 39 -14.52 -39.31 5.72
C THR A 39 -13.50 -39.98 4.81
N TRP A 40 -12.24 -39.52 4.83
CA TRP A 40 -11.15 -39.95 3.95
C TRP A 40 -11.51 -39.88 2.46
N LYS A 41 -12.32 -38.88 2.11
CA LYS A 41 -12.80 -38.62 0.75
C LYS A 41 -12.74 -37.11 0.47
N PRO A 42 -12.66 -36.70 -0.80
CA PRO A 42 -12.89 -35.32 -1.19
C PRO A 42 -14.26 -34.86 -0.70
N ASP A 43 -14.29 -33.67 -0.12
CA ASP A 43 -15.49 -32.98 0.31
C ASP A 43 -15.39 -31.51 -0.13
N GLU A 44 -16.54 -30.86 -0.29
CA GLU A 44 -16.60 -29.48 -0.78
C GLU A 44 -17.30 -28.59 0.26
N THR A 45 -16.80 -27.36 0.43
CA THR A 45 -17.47 -26.36 1.24
C THR A 45 -17.54 -25.03 0.49
N THR A 46 -18.70 -24.37 0.53
CA THR A 46 -18.89 -23.09 -0.17
C THR A 46 -18.80 -21.94 0.81
N ALA A 47 -17.83 -21.07 0.59
CA ALA A 47 -17.63 -19.84 1.34
C ALA A 47 -18.18 -18.65 0.54
N LYS A 48 -18.94 -17.79 1.22
CA LYS A 48 -19.48 -16.55 0.65
C LYS A 48 -19.32 -15.40 1.62
N LEU A 49 -19.19 -14.20 1.07
CA LEU A 49 -19.21 -12.98 1.86
C LEU A 49 -20.63 -12.69 2.38
N PRO A 50 -20.79 -11.99 3.52
CA PRO A 50 -22.11 -11.74 4.12
C PRO A 50 -23.11 -11.03 3.19
N ASP A 51 -22.59 -10.22 2.28
CA ASP A 51 -23.35 -9.43 1.30
C ASP A 51 -23.51 -10.12 -0.07
N SER A 52 -23.03 -11.36 -0.20
CA SER A 52 -23.09 -12.13 -1.45
C SER A 52 -24.28 -13.11 -1.47
N GLN A 53 -24.94 -13.22 -2.62
CA GLN A 53 -26.03 -14.18 -2.83
C GLN A 53 -25.47 -15.60 -2.98
N GLY A 54 -24.35 -15.75 -3.72
CA GLY A 54 -23.68 -17.03 -3.96
C GLY A 54 -24.21 -17.74 -5.22
N ASP A 55 -24.65 -16.97 -6.21
CA ASP A 55 -25.30 -17.44 -7.43
C ASP A 55 -24.30 -17.96 -8.47
N ASN A 56 -23.04 -17.52 -8.41
CA ASN A 56 -21.95 -17.92 -9.31
C ASN A 56 -20.69 -18.35 -8.52
N PRO A 57 -20.67 -19.56 -7.94
CA PRO A 57 -19.53 -20.04 -7.17
C PRO A 57 -18.37 -20.51 -8.06
N ALA A 58 -17.16 -19.99 -7.82
CA ALA A 58 -15.93 -20.51 -8.42
C ALA A 58 -15.42 -21.74 -7.65
N LYS A 59 -15.06 -22.80 -8.37
CA LYS A 59 -14.44 -23.99 -7.76
C LYS A 59 -12.93 -23.84 -7.63
N VAL A 60 -12.40 -24.11 -6.45
CA VAL A 60 -10.96 -24.13 -6.14
C VAL A 60 -10.62 -25.39 -5.37
N ASN A 61 -9.55 -26.07 -5.76
CA ASN A 61 -9.04 -27.24 -5.04
C ASN A 61 -7.91 -26.82 -4.10
N LEU A 62 -8.07 -27.04 -2.79
CA LEU A 62 -7.05 -26.81 -1.77
C LEU A 62 -6.34 -28.13 -1.41
N PHE A 63 -5.35 -28.47 -2.22
CA PHE A 63 -4.52 -29.63 -1.96
C PHE A 63 -3.82 -29.53 -0.60
N GLY A 64 -3.91 -30.59 0.21
CA GLY A 64 -3.35 -30.66 1.56
C GLY A 64 -4.22 -30.07 2.67
N CYS A 65 -5.35 -29.41 2.35
CA CYS A 65 -6.32 -29.00 3.34
C CYS A 65 -7.16 -30.21 3.78
N THR A 66 -7.24 -30.46 5.10
CA THR A 66 -7.97 -31.61 5.65
C THR A 66 -9.10 -31.26 6.62
N ALA A 67 -9.09 -30.03 7.14
CA ALA A 67 -10.12 -29.52 8.05
C ALA A 67 -11.12 -28.64 7.29
N LYS A 68 -12.42 -28.86 7.55
CA LYS A 68 -13.51 -28.08 6.93
C LYS A 68 -13.41 -26.59 7.28
N GLU A 69 -13.09 -26.31 8.53
CA GLU A 69 -12.97 -24.94 9.06
C GLU A 69 -11.84 -24.18 8.38
N HIS A 70 -10.73 -24.87 8.08
CA HIS A 70 -9.62 -24.28 7.33
C HIS A 70 -10.03 -24.02 5.87
N ALA A 71 -10.67 -24.99 5.20
CA ALA A 71 -11.19 -24.81 3.85
C ALA A 71 -12.16 -23.63 3.75
N GLN A 72 -13.06 -23.47 4.73
CA GLN A 72 -14.01 -22.37 4.80
C GLN A 72 -13.30 -21.01 4.93
N ARG A 73 -12.28 -20.91 5.80
CA ARG A 73 -11.51 -19.67 6.00
C ARG A 73 -10.75 -19.25 4.74
N GLU A 74 -10.09 -20.21 4.07
CA GLU A 74 -9.38 -19.96 2.82
C GLU A 74 -10.35 -19.59 1.70
N GLY A 75 -11.50 -20.26 1.60
CA GLY A 75 -12.56 -19.92 0.64
C GLY A 75 -13.06 -18.49 0.82
N LEU A 76 -13.28 -18.06 2.08
CA LEU A 76 -13.68 -16.69 2.39
C LEU A 76 -12.58 -15.69 2.02
N TYR A 77 -11.31 -16.04 2.22
CA TYR A 77 -10.18 -15.19 1.84
C TYR A 77 -10.09 -15.03 0.32
N ILE A 78 -10.27 -16.11 -0.44
CA ILE A 78 -10.29 -16.08 -1.92
C ILE A 78 -11.48 -15.24 -2.42
N ALA A 79 -12.66 -15.39 -1.82
CA ALA A 79 -13.85 -14.60 -2.16
C ALA A 79 -13.62 -13.10 -1.88
N ALA A 80 -13.07 -12.76 -0.71
CA ALA A 80 -12.73 -11.39 -0.34
C ALA A 80 -11.67 -10.79 -1.26
N ASN A 81 -10.66 -11.58 -1.64
CA ASN A 81 -9.61 -11.17 -2.57
C ASN A 81 -10.21 -10.79 -3.93
N ASN A 82 -11.05 -11.64 -4.53
CA ASN A 82 -11.73 -11.35 -5.80
C ASN A 82 -12.60 -10.08 -5.72
N ARG A 83 -13.26 -9.84 -4.59
CA ARG A 83 -14.13 -8.67 -4.42
C ARG A 83 -13.34 -7.36 -4.25
N TYR A 84 -12.36 -7.34 -3.36
CA TYR A 84 -11.73 -6.10 -2.91
C TYR A 84 -10.43 -5.76 -3.68
N ARG A 85 -9.68 -6.76 -4.16
CA ARG A 85 -8.41 -6.54 -4.87
C ARG A 85 -8.58 -6.36 -6.38
N ARG A 86 -9.38 -5.36 -6.79
CA ARG A 86 -9.75 -5.10 -8.19
C ARG A 86 -8.99 -3.97 -8.89
N ARG A 87 -8.02 -3.37 -8.21
CA ARG A 87 -7.22 -2.27 -8.75
C ARG A 87 -5.80 -2.76 -8.98
N MET A 88 -5.49 -3.07 -10.21
CA MET A 88 -4.16 -3.48 -10.63
C MET A 88 -3.35 -2.22 -10.93
N VAL A 89 -2.23 -2.05 -10.26
CA VAL A 89 -1.35 -0.90 -10.38
C VAL A 89 -0.08 -1.35 -11.07
N SER A 90 0.34 -0.64 -12.11
CA SER A 90 1.59 -0.90 -12.80
C SER A 90 2.34 0.40 -13.00
N PHE A 91 3.64 0.36 -12.75
CA PHE A 91 4.52 1.52 -12.89
C PHE A 91 5.96 1.05 -13.11
N ARG A 92 6.81 1.97 -13.55
CA ARG A 92 8.25 1.74 -13.72
C ARG A 92 9.03 2.60 -12.74
N THR A 93 10.11 2.05 -12.23
CA THR A 93 11.07 2.74 -11.36
C THR A 93 12.48 2.46 -11.86
N GLU A 94 13.48 3.12 -11.28
CA GLU A 94 14.88 2.77 -11.49
C GLU A 94 15.28 1.57 -10.60
N LEU A 95 16.50 1.57 -10.05
CA LEU A 95 17.05 0.48 -9.23
C LEU A 95 16.25 0.19 -7.96
N GLU A 96 15.46 1.14 -7.48
CA GLU A 96 14.61 0.98 -6.29
C GLU A 96 13.55 -0.09 -6.44
N GLY A 97 13.18 -0.41 -7.69
CA GLY A 97 12.25 -1.49 -7.97
C GLY A 97 12.81 -2.89 -7.68
N MET A 98 14.11 -3.00 -7.40
CA MET A 98 14.76 -4.23 -6.95
C MET A 98 14.72 -4.42 -5.43
N ILE A 99 14.26 -3.43 -4.65
CA ILE A 99 14.09 -3.55 -3.20
C ILE A 99 12.98 -4.54 -2.82
N PRO A 100 11.74 -4.41 -3.34
CA PRO A 100 10.68 -5.35 -3.00
C PRO A 100 10.86 -6.71 -3.69
N THR A 101 10.19 -7.72 -3.16
CA THR A 101 10.07 -9.06 -3.74
C THR A 101 8.60 -9.45 -3.97
N TYR A 102 8.37 -10.59 -4.60
CA TYR A 102 7.01 -11.08 -4.85
C TYR A 102 6.23 -11.26 -3.54
N GLY A 103 5.02 -10.70 -3.48
CA GLY A 103 4.13 -10.78 -2.32
C GLY A 103 4.31 -9.69 -1.27
N ASP A 104 5.39 -8.89 -1.36
CA ASP A 104 5.67 -7.80 -0.43
C ASP A 104 4.62 -6.69 -0.51
N LEU A 105 4.37 -6.05 0.64
CA LEU A 105 3.48 -4.90 0.75
C LEU A 105 4.29 -3.61 0.58
N VAL A 106 3.91 -2.78 -0.38
CA VAL A 106 4.53 -1.48 -0.67
C VAL A 106 3.51 -0.35 -0.48
N ALA A 107 3.98 0.87 -0.24
CA ALA A 107 3.13 2.05 -0.21
C ALA A 107 3.34 2.87 -1.49
N ILE A 108 2.24 3.25 -2.14
CA ILE A 108 2.23 4.01 -3.38
C ILE A 108 1.55 5.34 -3.11
N THR A 109 2.25 6.43 -3.37
CA THR A 109 1.75 7.81 -3.28
C THR A 109 1.72 8.40 -4.68
N HIS A 110 0.57 8.86 -5.14
CA HIS A 110 0.45 9.47 -6.47
C HIS A 110 -0.74 10.42 -6.51
N ASP A 111 -0.55 11.56 -7.18
CA ASP A 111 -1.55 12.62 -7.37
C ASP A 111 -2.74 12.19 -8.27
N MET A 112 -2.49 11.46 -9.36
CA MET A 112 -3.51 10.99 -10.31
C MET A 112 -4.73 10.32 -9.63
N PRO A 113 -4.57 9.32 -8.74
CA PRO A 113 -5.68 8.74 -7.98
C PRO A 113 -5.96 9.46 -6.64
N ARG A 114 -5.25 10.56 -6.35
CA ARG A 114 -5.24 11.25 -5.05
C ARG A 114 -4.90 10.33 -3.87
N TRP A 115 -3.92 9.44 -4.06
CA TRP A 115 -3.39 8.58 -2.99
C TRP A 115 -2.32 9.33 -2.18
N GLY A 116 -2.66 10.53 -1.73
CA GLY A 116 -1.75 11.45 -1.06
C GLY A 116 -0.88 12.28 -2.00
N GLN A 117 -0.21 13.26 -1.40
CA GLN A 117 0.77 14.15 -2.01
C GLN A 117 2.16 13.64 -1.67
N GLY A 118 3.01 13.46 -2.67
CA GLY A 118 4.39 13.01 -2.49
C GLY A 118 5.40 14.03 -3.00
N GLY A 119 6.57 14.04 -2.40
CA GLY A 119 7.66 14.95 -2.78
C GLY A 119 8.92 14.67 -1.98
N GLU A 120 9.79 15.67 -1.85
CA GLU A 120 11.06 15.56 -1.13
C GLU A 120 11.12 16.52 0.05
N VAL A 121 11.84 16.11 1.10
CA VAL A 121 12.22 17.01 2.19
C VAL A 121 13.43 17.82 1.72
N VAL A 122 13.25 19.14 1.61
CA VAL A 122 14.27 20.08 1.15
C VAL A 122 15.14 20.55 2.31
N ASP A 123 14.54 20.76 3.47
CA ASP A 123 15.22 21.13 4.71
C ASP A 123 14.38 20.65 5.90
N TRP A 124 14.96 20.60 7.10
CA TRP A 124 14.20 20.35 8.32
C TRP A 124 14.89 20.98 9.54
N ARG A 125 14.09 21.33 10.54
CA ARG A 125 14.53 21.98 11.77
C ARG A 125 14.00 21.25 12.98
N ALA A 126 14.84 21.06 13.99
CA ALA A 126 14.45 20.54 15.29
C ALA A 126 15.20 21.27 16.40
N GLU A 127 14.56 21.41 17.56
CA GLU A 127 15.16 22.08 18.72
C GLU A 127 16.22 21.21 19.41
N SER A 128 16.05 19.89 19.37
CA SER A 128 16.98 18.92 19.97
C SER A 128 18.08 18.52 18.98
N THR A 129 19.30 18.30 19.49
CA THR A 129 20.44 17.81 18.71
C THR A 129 20.41 16.28 18.49
N LYS A 130 19.57 15.53 19.21
CA LYS A 130 19.50 14.05 19.13
C LYS A 130 18.05 13.54 18.97
N PRO A 131 17.84 12.42 18.26
CA PRO A 131 16.54 11.78 18.14
C PRO A 131 16.09 11.13 19.46
N PRO A 132 14.77 11.00 19.70
CA PRO A 132 13.69 11.45 18.83
C PRO A 132 13.46 12.97 18.93
N TRP A 133 13.20 13.63 17.79
CA TRP A 133 12.97 15.08 17.75
C TRP A 133 11.50 15.41 17.93
N VAL A 134 11.14 16.13 19.00
CA VAL A 134 9.78 16.59 19.27
C VAL A 134 9.56 17.95 18.60
N GLY A 135 8.43 18.14 17.92
CA GLY A 135 8.07 19.43 17.31
C GLY A 135 8.90 19.81 16.08
N ALA A 136 9.57 18.85 15.44
CA ALA A 136 10.37 19.12 14.25
C ALA A 136 9.52 19.71 13.11
N VAL A 137 10.07 20.66 12.37
CA VAL A 137 9.43 21.30 11.22
C VAL A 137 10.15 20.85 9.96
N LEU A 138 9.41 20.25 9.04
CA LEU A 138 9.90 19.84 7.73
C LEU A 138 9.61 20.93 6.70
N MET A 139 10.58 21.25 5.85
CA MET A 139 10.41 22.07 4.64
C MET A 139 10.38 21.13 3.44
N LEU A 140 9.30 21.19 2.68
CA LEU A 140 8.96 20.24 1.64
C LEU A 140 9.07 20.89 0.25
N SER A 141 9.24 20.06 -0.77
CA SER A 141 9.36 20.53 -2.16
C SER A 141 8.06 21.08 -2.74
N GLU A 142 6.91 20.49 -2.36
CA GLU A 142 5.59 20.84 -2.89
C GLU A 142 4.72 21.48 -1.78
N PRO A 143 3.82 22.43 -2.12
CA PRO A 143 2.86 22.97 -1.16
C PRO A 143 1.85 21.90 -0.75
N LEU A 144 1.56 21.82 0.55
CA LEU A 144 0.62 20.85 1.12
C LEU A 144 -0.81 21.36 1.06
N THR A 145 -1.70 20.52 0.54
CA THR A 145 -3.15 20.75 0.60
C THR A 145 -3.74 20.21 1.90
N TRP A 146 -4.17 21.11 2.79
CA TRP A 146 -4.81 20.76 4.07
C TRP A 146 -6.34 20.74 3.93
N THR A 147 -6.97 19.72 4.50
CA THR A 147 -8.43 19.58 4.59
C THR A 147 -8.92 20.02 5.98
N GLU A 148 -9.83 20.98 6.04
CA GLU A 148 -10.41 21.45 7.30
C GLU A 148 -11.12 20.32 8.06
N GLY A 149 -10.91 20.26 9.38
CA GLY A 149 -11.49 19.22 10.24
C GLY A 149 -10.86 17.83 10.13
N ALA A 150 -9.87 17.62 9.26
CA ALA A 150 -9.18 16.34 9.12
C ALA A 150 -7.77 16.34 9.73
N SER A 151 -7.42 15.28 10.45
CA SER A 151 -6.02 15.02 10.85
C SER A 151 -5.22 14.59 9.63
N HIS A 152 -4.03 15.19 9.45
CA HIS A 152 -3.12 14.82 8.37
C HIS A 152 -1.91 14.07 8.91
N TYR A 153 -1.40 13.19 8.07
CA TYR A 153 -0.29 12.32 8.38
C TYR A 153 0.77 12.45 7.31
N LEU A 154 2.04 12.35 7.73
CA LEU A 154 3.20 12.37 6.87
C LEU A 154 4.08 11.16 7.16
N ALA A 155 4.41 10.39 6.12
CA ALA A 155 5.36 9.30 6.19
C ALA A 155 6.63 9.68 5.43
N LEU A 156 7.79 9.23 5.94
CA LEU A 156 9.09 9.46 5.34
C LEU A 156 9.70 8.15 4.87
N ARG A 157 10.42 8.19 3.75
CA ARG A 157 11.16 7.04 3.26
C ARG A 157 12.55 6.98 3.88
N ARG A 158 12.89 5.84 4.48
CA ARG A 158 14.24 5.54 4.96
C ARG A 158 15.16 5.14 3.80
N ARG A 159 16.47 5.15 4.04
CA ARG A 159 17.49 4.73 3.06
C ARG A 159 17.34 3.28 2.60
N ASP A 160 16.78 2.41 3.44
CA ASP A 160 16.48 1.01 3.11
C ASP A 160 15.20 0.84 2.28
N GLY A 161 14.51 1.94 1.93
CA GLY A 161 13.23 1.93 1.24
C GLY A 161 12.01 1.86 2.17
N SER A 162 12.19 1.50 3.44
CA SER A 162 11.11 1.34 4.40
C SER A 162 10.47 2.68 4.79
N LEU A 163 9.29 2.61 5.40
CA LEU A 163 8.54 3.78 5.86
C LEU A 163 8.80 4.09 7.33
N ALA A 164 9.14 5.34 7.62
CA ALA A 164 9.09 5.93 8.95
C ALA A 164 7.79 6.73 9.10
N GLY A 165 7.06 6.48 10.19
CA GLY A 165 5.72 7.04 10.42
C GLY A 165 4.62 6.00 10.16
N PRO A 166 3.38 6.43 9.86
CA PRO A 166 2.96 7.81 9.61
C PRO A 166 3.02 8.67 10.88
N PHE A 167 3.54 9.89 10.76
CA PHE A 167 3.57 10.87 11.84
C PHE A 167 2.43 11.87 11.68
N ARG A 168 1.71 12.18 12.75
CA ARG A 168 0.71 13.26 12.73
C ARG A 168 1.40 14.62 12.52
N VAL A 169 0.87 15.43 11.62
CA VAL A 169 1.42 16.76 11.29
C VAL A 169 0.38 17.86 11.36
N GLU A 170 0.85 19.08 11.60
CA GLU A 170 0.06 20.31 11.69
C GLU A 170 0.61 21.37 10.71
N PRO A 171 -0.26 22.24 10.17
CA PRO A 171 0.15 23.31 9.28
C PRO A 171 0.99 24.36 10.01
N VAL A 172 1.95 24.94 9.30
CA VAL A 172 2.67 26.14 9.76
C VAL A 172 2.02 27.36 9.10
N ALA A 173 1.68 28.37 9.90
CA ALA A 173 1.02 29.58 9.42
C ALA A 173 1.85 30.26 8.30
N ASP A 174 1.16 30.67 7.23
CA ASP A 174 1.73 31.35 6.06
C ASP A 174 2.88 30.61 5.35
N ALA A 175 3.05 29.31 5.60
CA ALA A 175 4.12 28.50 5.03
C ALA A 175 3.56 27.17 4.45
N PRO A 176 2.98 27.19 3.24
CA PRO A 176 2.29 26.02 2.67
C PRO A 176 3.23 24.84 2.37
N THR A 177 4.53 25.07 2.25
CA THR A 177 5.55 24.03 2.06
C THR A 177 6.15 23.53 3.39
N MET A 178 5.62 23.95 4.54
CA MET A 178 6.10 23.52 5.84
C MET A 178 5.06 22.71 6.59
N ALA A 179 5.53 21.66 7.27
CA ALA A 179 4.72 20.84 8.16
C ALA A 179 5.42 20.68 9.50
N ARG A 180 4.70 20.93 10.59
CA ARG A 180 5.18 20.66 11.95
C ARG A 180 4.74 19.26 12.37
N LEU A 181 5.69 18.45 12.82
CA LEU A 181 5.42 17.12 13.39
C LEU A 181 4.87 17.27 14.80
N ALA A 182 3.67 16.73 15.03
CA ALA A 182 3.07 16.62 16.36
C ALA A 182 3.63 15.42 17.14
N GLU A 183 4.16 14.42 16.42
CA GLU A 183 4.76 13.22 16.97
C GLU A 183 6.30 13.27 16.86
N PRO A 184 7.04 12.56 17.74
CA PRO A 184 8.48 12.59 17.70
C PRO A 184 9.04 11.94 16.43
N LEU A 185 9.89 12.68 15.72
CA LEU A 185 10.58 12.19 14.53
C LEU A 185 11.67 11.20 14.92
N THR A 186 11.63 10.00 14.32
CA THR A 186 12.53 8.88 14.65
C THR A 186 13.59 8.61 13.58
N VAL A 187 13.55 9.32 12.45
CA VAL A 187 14.49 9.19 11.34
C VAL A 187 15.11 10.54 11.03
N THR A 188 16.40 10.58 10.68
CA THR A 188 17.05 11.79 10.18
C THR A 188 16.73 11.96 8.69
N PRO A 189 15.94 12.98 8.29
CA PRO A 189 15.75 13.28 6.87
C PRO A 189 17.08 13.73 6.27
N TYR A 190 17.43 13.16 5.13
CA TYR A 190 18.58 13.58 4.35
C TYR A 190 18.14 14.66 3.34
N THR A 191 18.81 15.81 3.40
CA THR A 191 18.49 17.02 2.61
C THR A 191 19.64 17.52 1.76
N GLY A 192 20.79 16.85 1.81
CA GLY A 192 21.99 17.20 1.04
C GLY A 192 21.87 16.89 -0.46
N GLY A 193 22.98 17.03 -1.19
CA GLY A 193 23.06 16.79 -2.64
C GLY A 193 23.84 15.56 -3.09
N SER A 194 24.46 14.81 -2.17
CA SER A 194 25.27 13.62 -2.48
C SER A 194 24.51 12.32 -2.76
N GLU A 195 23.24 12.24 -2.36
CA GLU A 195 22.33 11.13 -2.60
C GLU A 195 20.91 11.70 -2.76
N GLU A 196 19.93 10.84 -3.05
CA GLU A 196 18.53 11.27 -3.14
C GLU A 196 18.02 11.79 -1.78
N ARG A 197 17.32 12.91 -1.82
CA ARG A 197 16.68 13.49 -0.64
C ARG A 197 15.61 12.55 -0.09
N THR A 198 15.35 12.63 1.21
CA THR A 198 14.28 11.85 1.82
C THR A 198 12.94 12.18 1.20
N TYR A 199 12.28 11.16 0.66
CA TYR A 199 10.94 11.29 0.11
C TYR A 199 9.89 11.31 1.21
N PHE A 200 8.84 12.09 1.00
CA PHE A 200 7.68 12.12 1.89
C PHE A 200 6.40 11.74 1.15
N SER A 201 5.42 11.33 1.94
CA SER A 201 4.04 11.12 1.52
C SER A 201 3.12 11.73 2.56
N PHE A 202 2.13 12.48 2.12
CA PHE A 202 1.26 13.29 2.95
C PHE A 202 -0.20 13.15 2.54
N GLY A 203 -1.11 13.07 3.51
CA GLY A 203 -2.54 13.13 3.23
C GLY A 203 -3.42 13.07 4.48
N PRO A 204 -4.73 13.27 4.32
CA PRO A 204 -5.69 13.23 5.41
C PRO A 204 -6.02 11.78 5.83
N GLY A 205 -6.09 11.53 7.13
CA GLY A 205 -6.47 10.23 7.69
C GLY A 205 -5.58 9.08 7.16
N GLN A 206 -6.19 8.14 6.45
CA GLN A 206 -5.46 7.02 5.82
C GLN A 206 -5.10 7.28 4.35
N ALA A 207 -5.52 8.41 3.77
CA ALA A 207 -5.33 8.76 2.36
C ALA A 207 -3.98 9.45 2.09
N TRP A 208 -2.92 9.10 2.83
CA TRP A 208 -1.55 9.54 2.58
C TRP A 208 -0.84 8.62 1.58
N ALA A 209 -1.15 7.32 1.57
CA ALA A 209 -0.68 6.39 0.56
C ALA A 209 -1.65 5.23 0.35
N GLN A 210 -1.64 4.62 -0.83
CA GLN A 210 -2.31 3.35 -1.08
C GLN A 210 -1.31 2.23 -0.88
N THR A 211 -1.62 1.29 0.02
CA THR A 211 -0.85 0.05 0.13
C THR A 211 -1.17 -0.87 -1.05
N ALA A 212 -0.16 -1.58 -1.56
CA ALA A 212 -0.32 -2.52 -2.65
C ALA A 212 0.60 -3.73 -2.46
N ARG A 213 0.15 -4.92 -2.87
CA ARG A 213 0.96 -6.14 -2.86
C ARG A 213 1.58 -6.39 -4.22
N ILE A 214 2.88 -6.68 -4.22
CA ILE A 214 3.64 -6.94 -5.44
C ILE A 214 3.22 -8.29 -6.03
N LEU A 215 2.89 -8.29 -7.32
CA LEU A 215 2.54 -9.48 -8.10
C LEU A 215 3.62 -9.86 -9.11
N ALA A 216 4.37 -8.89 -9.63
CA ALA A 216 5.48 -9.17 -10.54
C ALA A 216 6.49 -8.02 -10.53
N ILE A 217 7.76 -8.39 -10.69
CA ILE A 217 8.88 -7.47 -10.87
C ILE A 217 9.59 -7.92 -12.15
N ARG A 218 9.70 -7.02 -13.13
CA ARG A 218 10.31 -7.31 -14.43
C ARG A 218 11.40 -6.28 -14.72
N PRO A 219 12.68 -6.66 -14.67
CA PRO A 219 13.77 -5.81 -15.12
C PRO A 219 13.64 -5.46 -16.61
N ARG A 220 13.89 -4.20 -16.97
CA ARG A 220 13.78 -3.62 -18.32
C ARG A 220 14.97 -2.69 -18.56
N ALA A 221 16.11 -3.26 -18.96
CA ALA A 221 17.37 -2.53 -19.11
C ALA A 221 17.71 -1.77 -17.81
N GLU A 222 17.63 -0.44 -17.81
CA GLU A 222 17.95 0.43 -16.65
C GLU A 222 16.73 0.68 -15.73
N GLN A 223 15.55 0.19 -16.09
CA GLN A 223 14.32 0.36 -15.32
C GLN A 223 13.79 -0.98 -14.81
N VAL A 224 12.93 -0.93 -13.80
CA VAL A 224 12.20 -2.08 -13.28
C VAL A 224 10.71 -1.79 -13.38
N GLU A 225 9.99 -2.70 -14.04
CA GLU A 225 8.54 -2.65 -14.18
C GLU A 225 7.91 -3.46 -13.05
N ILE A 226 7.13 -2.77 -12.21
CA ILE A 226 6.39 -3.36 -11.10
C ILE A 226 4.92 -3.51 -11.49
N THR A 227 4.36 -4.68 -11.17
CA THR A 227 2.92 -4.90 -11.14
C THR A 227 2.52 -5.23 -9.72
N ALA A 228 1.54 -4.50 -9.20
CA ALA A 228 1.01 -4.67 -7.86
C ALA A 228 -0.52 -4.65 -7.89
N VAL A 229 -1.15 -5.14 -6.83
CA VAL A 229 -2.59 -5.02 -6.62
C VAL A 229 -2.84 -4.18 -5.39
N ALA A 230 -3.74 -3.20 -5.47
CA ALA A 230 -4.09 -2.38 -4.33
C ALA A 230 -4.63 -3.26 -3.20
N GLU A 231 -4.07 -3.06 -2.01
CA GLU A 231 -4.42 -3.83 -0.83
C GLU A 231 -5.63 -3.22 -0.14
N ASP A 232 -6.48 -4.07 0.43
CA ASP A 232 -7.65 -3.69 1.21
C ASP A 232 -7.70 -4.55 2.47
N ALA A 233 -7.82 -3.90 3.63
CA ALA A 233 -7.83 -4.58 4.93
C ALA A 233 -9.01 -5.56 5.06
N ARG A 234 -10.11 -5.34 4.34
CA ARG A 234 -11.32 -6.20 4.35
C ARG A 234 -11.06 -7.62 3.83
N VAL A 235 -9.93 -7.85 3.17
CA VAL A 235 -9.52 -9.18 2.71
C VAL A 235 -9.09 -10.09 3.87
N HIS A 236 -8.69 -9.51 5.01
CA HIS A 236 -8.08 -10.25 6.13
C HIS A 236 -9.01 -10.41 7.35
N VAL A 237 -10.31 -10.15 7.22
CA VAL A 237 -11.26 -10.10 8.36
C VAL A 237 -11.84 -11.48 8.70
N ASN A 238 -11.10 -12.56 8.41
CA ASN A 238 -11.59 -13.94 8.45
C ASN A 238 -11.12 -14.73 9.67
#